data_AF-A0A074WWF2-F1
#
_entry.id   AF-A0A074WWF2-F1
#
_cell.length_a   1.000
_cell.length_b   1.000
_cell.length_c   1.000
_cell.angle_alpha   90.00
_cell.angle_beta   90.00
_cell.angle_gamma   90.00
#
_symmetry.space_group_name_H-M   'P 1'
#
loop_
_entity.id
_entity.type
_entity.pdbx_description
1 polymer ?
#
loop_
_entity_poly.entity_id
_entity_poly.type
_entity_poly.pdbx_seq_one_letter_code
_entity_poly.pdbx_strand_id
1 'polypeptide(L)'
;EVPTAARVVTMALSMITISVLAICLTRRIQVIQNWKNISVTNALIIAIYIDSFLFIFCTAVLSKAFSLNQSAGICDGAILLCLICYMTTKIMIYYFLVEKVHIIRTTNTARRKSKLWLFNFFGVICPYVVLVILNFVFRIAYINEKGVCVIGMKRRALVPLITFDIVLNVYLTSLFLHPLRQCYSFKQGKKSAMRTLVLRTFVGSCATLLMSVVNLSVLTILDGEPGYICLCLCNLDILFTVCVLHWATAID
;
A
#
# COMPACT_ATOMS: atom_id res chain seq x y z
N GLU A 1 0.15 -24.62 -18.89
CA GLU A 1 1.44 -24.53 -18.19
C GLU A 1 1.82 -23.07 -17.98
N VAL A 2 2.52 -22.74 -16.89
CA VAL A 2 2.99 -21.37 -16.62
C VAL A 2 4.22 -21.12 -17.50
N PRO A 3 4.28 -20.04 -18.29
CA PRO A 3 5.42 -19.78 -19.16
C PRO A 3 6.70 -19.59 -18.35
N THR A 4 7.79 -20.23 -18.79
CA THR A 4 9.09 -20.22 -18.10
C THR A 4 9.58 -18.79 -17.83
N ALA A 5 9.38 -17.88 -18.79
CA ALA A 5 9.69 -16.46 -18.64
C ALA A 5 8.97 -15.83 -17.44
N ALA A 6 7.67 -16.10 -17.25
CA ALA A 6 6.92 -15.57 -16.11
C ALA A 6 7.43 -16.16 -14.78
N ARG A 7 7.86 -17.42 -14.75
CA ARG A 7 8.43 -18.05 -13.55
C ARG A 7 9.74 -17.39 -13.12
N VAL A 8 10.61 -17.08 -14.10
CA VAL A 8 11.89 -16.39 -13.88
C VAL A 8 11.64 -14.95 -13.42
N VAL A 9 10.79 -14.20 -14.14
CA VAL A 9 10.48 -12.80 -13.82
C VAL A 9 9.89 -12.66 -12.41
N THR A 10 8.88 -13.47 -12.07
CA THR A 10 8.28 -13.42 -10.73
C THR A 10 9.26 -13.82 -9.63
N MET A 11 10.19 -14.74 -9.89
CA MET A 11 11.20 -15.12 -8.91
C MET A 11 12.23 -14.01 -8.69
N ALA A 12 12.78 -13.46 -9.79
CA ALA A 12 13.72 -12.34 -9.72
C ALA A 12 13.08 -11.13 -9.01
N LEU A 13 11.82 -10.82 -9.35
CA LEU A 13 11.08 -9.74 -8.71
C LEU A 13 10.93 -9.97 -7.20
N SER A 14 10.50 -11.15 -6.76
CA SER A 14 10.39 -11.46 -5.32
C SER A 14 11.72 -11.31 -4.59
N MET A 15 12.84 -11.76 -5.18
CA MET A 15 14.17 -11.62 -4.56
C MET A 15 14.59 -10.15 -4.45
N ILE A 16 14.43 -9.37 -5.53
CA ILE A 16 14.71 -7.94 -5.53
C ILE A 16 13.87 -7.22 -4.47
N THR A 17 12.57 -7.49 -4.41
CA THR A 17 11.67 -6.84 -3.45
C THR A 17 12.02 -7.16 -2.01
N ILE A 18 12.33 -8.42 -1.69
CA ILE A 18 12.80 -8.80 -0.35
C ILE A 18 14.09 -8.08 0.01
N SER A 19 15.07 -8.01 -0.90
CA SER A 19 16.34 -7.31 -0.65
C SER A 19 16.13 -5.81 -0.41
N VAL A 20 15.30 -5.15 -1.23
CA VAL A 20 14.98 -3.72 -1.07
C VAL A 20 14.27 -3.49 0.26
N LEU A 21 13.25 -4.30 0.59
CA LEU A 21 12.53 -4.21 1.86
C LEU A 21 13.47 -4.39 3.05
N ALA A 22 14.36 -5.38 3.02
CA ALA A 22 15.33 -5.63 4.08
C ALA A 22 16.28 -4.44 4.28
N ILE A 23 16.79 -3.85 3.19
CA ILE A 23 17.65 -2.65 3.24
C ILE A 23 16.86 -1.46 3.82
N CYS A 24 15.67 -1.18 3.30
CA CYS A 24 14.84 -0.07 3.75
C CYS A 24 14.43 -0.20 5.22
N LEU A 25 14.08 -1.41 5.67
CA LEU A 25 13.73 -1.72 7.06
C LEU A 25 14.94 -1.55 7.98
N THR A 26 16.09 -2.11 7.60
CA THR A 26 17.34 -2.02 8.38
C THR A 26 17.76 -0.56 8.56
N ARG A 27 17.79 0.22 7.48
CA ARG A 27 18.13 1.65 7.54
C ARG A 27 17.17 2.43 8.45
N ARG A 28 15.87 2.11 8.43
CA ARG A 28 14.89 2.77 9.30
C ARG A 28 15.05 2.40 10.77
N ILE A 29 15.29 1.13 11.07
CA ILE A 29 15.52 0.66 12.42
C ILE A 29 16.77 1.31 13.03
N GLN A 30 17.86 1.40 12.27
CA GLN A 30 19.12 2.00 12.73
C GLN A 30 19.02 3.47 13.13
N VAL A 31 18.11 4.23 12.49
CA VAL A 31 17.90 5.65 12.81
C VAL A 31 17.15 5.83 14.14
N ILE A 32 16.44 4.81 14.62
CA ILE A 32 15.66 4.90 15.86
C ILE A 32 16.56 4.59 17.06
N GLN A 33 17.01 5.64 17.74
CA GLN A 33 17.81 5.51 18.96
C GLN A 33 16.96 5.10 20.18
N ASN A 34 15.73 5.62 20.30
CA ASN A 34 14.86 5.40 21.45
C ASN A 34 13.49 4.83 21.05
N TRP A 35 13.30 3.52 21.20
CA TRP A 35 12.05 2.82 20.89
C TRP A 35 10.85 3.26 21.73
N LYS A 36 11.09 3.74 22.96
CA LYS A 36 10.01 4.21 23.86
C LYS A 36 9.32 5.48 23.38
N ASN A 37 10.01 6.33 22.60
CA ASN A 37 9.50 7.62 22.12
C ASN A 37 9.31 7.66 20.60
N ILE A 38 9.06 6.52 19.97
CA ILE A 38 8.87 6.46 18.52
C ILE A 38 7.60 7.25 18.10
N SER A 39 7.72 8.07 17.06
CA SER A 39 6.57 8.75 16.47
C SER A 39 5.64 7.74 15.79
N VAL A 40 4.32 7.98 15.83
CA VAL A 40 3.33 7.09 15.17
C VAL A 40 3.63 6.93 13.69
N THR A 41 4.05 8.00 13.03
CA THR A 41 4.49 7.97 11.63
C THR A 41 5.64 6.99 11.39
N ASN A 42 6.66 6.97 12.25
CA ASN A 42 7.79 6.05 12.10
C ASN A 42 7.37 4.60 12.40
N ALA A 43 6.53 4.40 13.41
CA ALA A 43 5.97 3.09 13.73
C ALA A 43 5.15 2.52 12.56
N LEU A 44 4.34 3.35 11.90
CA LEU A 44 3.56 2.95 10.73
C LEU A 44 4.43 2.58 9.52
N ILE A 45 5.50 3.34 9.25
CA ILE A 45 6.44 3.00 8.17
C ILE A 45 7.07 1.61 8.41
N ILE A 46 7.51 1.35 9.66
CA ILE A 46 8.08 0.04 10.03
C ILE A 46 7.04 -1.06 9.88
N ALA A 47 5.80 -0.83 10.34
CA ALA A 47 4.71 -1.78 10.20
C ALA A 47 4.42 -2.10 8.72
N ILE A 48 4.40 -1.09 7.84
CA ILE A 48 4.23 -1.28 6.38
C ILE A 48 5.35 -2.15 5.81
N TYR A 49 6.61 -1.89 6.20
CA TYR A 49 7.75 -2.67 5.70
C TYR A 49 7.73 -4.11 6.19
N ILE A 50 7.35 -4.35 7.45
CA ILE A 50 7.22 -5.71 8.00
C ILE A 50 6.06 -6.46 7.32
N ASP A 51 4.89 -5.83 7.18
CA ASP A 51 3.72 -6.42 6.51
C ASP A 51 4.05 -6.78 5.06
N SER A 52 4.68 -5.85 4.33
CA SER A 52 5.14 -6.07 2.96
C SER A 52 6.19 -7.18 2.86
N PHE A 53 7.14 -7.25 3.79
CA PHE A 53 8.16 -8.31 3.81
C PHE A 53 7.53 -9.68 4.03
N LEU A 54 6.64 -9.79 5.02
CA LEU A 54 5.91 -11.03 5.31
C LEU A 54 5.07 -11.47 4.11
N PHE A 55 4.40 -10.53 3.44
CA PHE A 55 3.63 -10.84 2.24
C PHE A 55 4.50 -11.42 1.12
N ILE A 56 5.62 -10.77 0.77
CA ILE A 56 6.49 -11.26 -0.32
C ILE A 56 7.14 -12.59 0.06
N PHE A 57 7.53 -12.75 1.33
CA PHE A 57 8.08 -14.01 1.82
C PHE A 57 7.05 -15.16 1.73
N CYS A 58 5.85 -14.97 2.30
CA CYS A 58 4.81 -15.99 2.29
C CYS A 58 4.34 -16.33 0.87
N THR A 59 4.18 -15.33 0.00
CA THR A 59 3.78 -15.56 -1.41
C THR A 59 4.88 -16.23 -2.22
N ALA A 60 6.16 -15.94 -1.97
CA ALA A 60 7.28 -16.65 -2.58
C ALA A 60 7.29 -18.13 -2.15
N VAL A 61 7.09 -18.41 -0.86
CA VAL A 61 6.98 -19.79 -0.35
C VAL A 61 5.80 -20.52 -0.99
N LEU A 62 4.60 -19.93 -0.98
CA LEU A 62 3.40 -20.52 -1.59
C LEU A 62 3.57 -20.77 -3.09
N SER A 63 4.09 -19.79 -3.82
CA SER A 63 4.17 -19.86 -5.28
C SER A 63 5.30 -20.74 -5.80
N LYS A 64 6.39 -20.88 -5.05
CA LYS A 64 7.60 -21.59 -5.50
C LYS A 64 7.78 -22.95 -4.84
N ALA A 65 7.42 -23.11 -3.57
CA ALA A 65 7.58 -24.38 -2.85
C ALA A 65 6.38 -25.31 -3.04
N PHE A 66 5.16 -24.80 -2.90
CA PHE A 66 3.94 -25.63 -2.93
C PHE A 66 3.26 -25.70 -4.29
N SER A 67 3.60 -24.80 -5.23
CA SER A 67 2.92 -24.62 -6.51
C SER A 67 1.44 -24.26 -6.33
N LEU A 68 1.03 -23.08 -6.80
CA LEU A 68 -0.35 -22.58 -6.64
C LEU A 68 -1.43 -23.51 -7.20
N ASN A 69 -1.03 -24.42 -8.10
CA ASN A 69 -1.89 -25.33 -8.83
C ASN A 69 -2.09 -26.69 -8.14
N GLN A 70 -1.42 -26.95 -7.01
CA GLN A 70 -1.42 -28.28 -6.38
C GLN A 70 -2.75 -28.61 -5.69
N SER A 71 -3.38 -27.64 -5.04
CA SER A 71 -4.66 -27.85 -4.36
C SER A 71 -5.53 -26.61 -4.35
N ALA A 72 -6.86 -26.81 -4.30
CA ALA A 72 -7.82 -25.72 -4.19
C ALA A 72 -7.61 -24.91 -2.88
N GLY A 73 -7.18 -25.56 -1.80
CA GLY A 73 -6.86 -24.88 -0.53
C GLY A 73 -5.66 -23.94 -0.62
N ILE A 74 -4.59 -24.34 -1.33
CA ILE A 74 -3.45 -23.45 -1.60
C ILE A 74 -3.88 -22.26 -2.47
N CYS A 75 -4.75 -22.51 -3.46
CA CYS A 75 -5.29 -21.47 -4.33
C CYS A 75 -6.14 -20.44 -3.57
N ASP A 76 -7.08 -20.87 -2.72
CA ASP A 76 -7.88 -19.96 -1.87
C ASP A 76 -7.00 -19.27 -0.81
N GLY A 77 -6.02 -19.98 -0.24
CA GLY A 77 -5.05 -19.40 0.69
C GLY A 77 -4.21 -18.28 0.06
N ALA A 78 -3.83 -18.42 -1.21
CA ALA A 78 -3.05 -17.41 -1.94
C ALA A 78 -3.84 -16.11 -2.15
N ILE A 79 -5.13 -16.19 -2.54
CA ILE A 79 -5.96 -14.99 -2.67
C ILE A 79 -6.24 -14.36 -1.30
N LEU A 80 -6.45 -15.17 -0.26
CA LEU A 80 -6.71 -14.68 1.08
C LEU A 80 -5.50 -13.91 1.62
N LEU A 81 -4.30 -14.47 1.48
CA LEU A 81 -3.05 -13.81 1.87
C LEU A 81 -2.86 -12.51 1.09
N CYS A 82 -3.11 -12.50 -0.22
CA CYS A 82 -3.06 -11.32 -1.06
C CYS A 82 -4.02 -10.23 -0.59
N LEU A 83 -5.30 -10.57 -0.39
CA LEU A 83 -6.31 -9.62 0.06
C LEU A 83 -6.00 -9.08 1.46
N ILE A 84 -5.61 -9.94 2.41
CA ILE A 84 -5.27 -9.49 3.77
C ILE A 84 -4.11 -8.50 3.70
N CYS A 85 -2.96 -8.90 3.16
CA CYS A 85 -1.77 -8.06 3.16
C CYS A 85 -1.93 -6.78 2.32
N TYR A 86 -2.61 -6.86 1.18
CA TYR A 86 -2.87 -5.68 0.34
C TYR A 86 -3.73 -4.65 1.10
N MET A 87 -4.83 -5.11 1.69
CA MET A 87 -5.76 -4.25 2.41
C MET A 87 -5.16 -3.70 3.71
N THR A 88 -4.38 -4.50 4.45
CA THR A 88 -3.66 -4.05 5.66
C THR A 88 -2.64 -2.97 5.32
N THR A 89 -1.81 -3.19 4.29
CA THR A 89 -0.82 -2.21 3.83
C THR A 89 -1.50 -0.90 3.44
N LYS A 90 -2.62 -0.94 2.70
CA LYS A 90 -3.40 0.26 2.33
C LYS A 90 -3.98 1.01 3.53
N ILE A 91 -4.56 0.29 4.50
CA ILE A 91 -5.05 0.89 5.76
C ILE A 91 -3.91 1.61 6.49
N MET A 92 -2.74 0.98 6.59
CA MET A 92 -1.57 1.58 7.24
C MET A 92 -1.08 2.83 6.49
N ILE A 93 -1.07 2.82 5.16
CA ILE A 93 -0.72 3.99 4.34
C ILE A 93 -1.71 5.13 4.56
N TYR A 94 -3.02 4.87 4.55
CA TYR A 94 -4.02 5.90 4.79
C TYR A 94 -3.91 6.47 6.19
N TYR A 95 -3.67 5.62 7.19
CA TYR A 95 -3.43 6.11 8.53
C TYR A 95 -2.15 6.98 8.60
N PHE A 96 -1.08 6.57 7.91
CA PHE A 96 0.14 7.36 7.81
C PHE A 96 -0.13 8.74 7.20
N LEU A 97 -0.90 8.82 6.11
CA LEU A 97 -1.24 10.10 5.47
C LEU A 97 -2.11 10.98 6.38
N VAL A 98 -3.11 10.41 7.07
CA VAL A 98 -3.94 11.12 8.06
C VAL A 98 -3.07 11.72 9.17
N GLU A 99 -2.13 10.95 9.71
CA GLU A 99 -1.22 11.41 10.75
C GLU A 99 -0.29 12.52 10.23
N LYS A 100 0.24 12.38 9.00
CA LYS A 100 1.05 13.43 8.36
C LYS A 100 0.28 14.73 8.18
N VAL A 101 -0.98 14.67 7.72
CA VAL A 101 -1.85 15.85 7.59
C VAL A 101 -2.04 16.53 8.95
N HIS A 102 -2.24 15.76 10.02
CA HIS A 102 -2.42 16.32 11.35
C HIS A 102 -1.19 17.05 11.87
N ILE A 103 0.00 16.45 11.72
CA ILE A 103 1.28 17.06 12.09
C ILE A 103 1.52 18.35 11.32
N ILE A 104 1.17 18.40 10.03
CA ILE A 104 1.37 19.59 9.18
C ILE A 104 0.36 20.70 9.51
N ARG A 105 -0.90 20.36 9.83
CA ARG A 105 -1.98 21.34 10.01
C ARG A 105 -2.13 21.85 11.44
N THR A 106 -1.70 21.10 12.45
CA THR A 106 -1.98 21.44 13.86
C THR A 106 -0.70 21.51 14.68
N THR A 107 -0.42 22.67 15.27
CA THR A 107 0.86 22.92 15.95
C THR A 107 0.91 22.56 17.44
N ASN A 108 -0.20 22.18 18.11
CA ASN A 108 -0.11 21.81 19.54
C ASN A 108 -1.36 21.16 20.19
N THR A 109 -2.22 20.45 19.45
CA THR A 109 -3.38 19.77 20.07
C THR A 109 -3.17 18.27 20.18
N ALA A 110 -3.48 17.69 21.34
CA ALA A 110 -3.49 16.24 21.51
C ALA A 110 -4.43 15.54 20.49
N ARG A 111 -4.00 14.39 19.94
CA ARG A 111 -4.69 13.64 18.87
C ARG A 111 -6.19 13.47 19.09
N ARG A 112 -6.59 13.03 20.30
CA ARG A 112 -7.99 12.77 20.68
C ARG A 112 -8.85 14.03 20.89
N LYS A 113 -8.24 15.20 21.03
CA LYS A 113 -8.95 16.48 21.17
C LYS A 113 -9.16 17.20 19.83
N SER A 114 -8.43 16.81 18.79
CA SER A 114 -8.60 17.39 17.45
C SER A 114 -9.79 16.76 16.74
N LYS A 115 -10.91 17.50 16.69
CA LYS A 115 -12.11 17.08 15.93
C LYS A 115 -11.80 16.81 14.46
N LEU A 116 -10.83 17.54 13.89
CA LEU A 116 -10.37 17.37 12.52
C LEU A 116 -9.63 16.04 12.31
N TRP A 117 -8.75 15.63 13.24
CA TRP A 117 -8.07 14.33 13.18
C TRP A 117 -9.09 13.19 13.30
N LEU A 118 -10.02 13.30 14.25
CA LEU A 118 -11.06 12.29 14.48
C LEU A 118 -11.95 12.10 13.24
N PHE A 119 -12.42 13.20 12.65
CA PHE A 119 -13.22 13.18 11.43
C PHE A 119 -12.44 12.57 10.26
N ASN A 120 -11.17 12.95 10.08
CA ASN A 120 -10.35 12.43 8.99
C ASN A 120 -10.05 10.93 9.17
N PHE A 121 -9.78 10.50 10.41
CA PHE A 121 -9.52 9.11 10.73
C PHE A 121 -10.76 8.24 10.50
N PHE A 122 -11.89 8.55 11.14
CA PHE A 122 -13.12 7.75 10.97
C PHE A 122 -13.71 7.87 9.56
N GLY A 123 -13.68 9.07 8.98
CA GLY A 123 -14.20 9.31 7.63
C GLY A 123 -13.42 8.58 6.53
N VAL A 124 -12.15 8.27 6.75
CA VAL A 124 -11.33 7.48 5.81
C VAL A 124 -11.36 5.99 6.15
N ILE A 125 -11.14 5.62 7.41
CA ILE A 125 -10.94 4.22 7.81
C ILE A 125 -12.26 3.44 7.80
N CYS A 126 -13.37 4.00 8.29
CA CYS A 126 -14.63 3.26 8.36
C CYS A 126 -15.17 2.85 6.97
N PRO A 127 -15.26 3.75 5.97
CA PRO A 127 -15.68 3.32 4.63
C PRO A 127 -14.72 2.32 4.00
N TYR A 128 -13.41 2.46 4.24
CA TYR A 128 -12.43 1.50 3.72
C TYR A 128 -12.63 0.10 4.31
N VAL A 129 -12.90 -0.03 5.61
CA VAL A 129 -13.20 -1.32 6.25
C VAL A 129 -14.41 -2.01 5.62
N VAL A 130 -15.45 -1.25 5.26
CA VAL A 130 -16.62 -1.79 4.56
C VAL A 130 -16.22 -2.35 3.18
N LEU A 131 -15.38 -1.62 2.43
CA LEU A 131 -14.88 -2.08 1.13
C LEU A 131 -13.99 -3.32 1.26
N VAL A 132 -13.19 -3.42 2.33
CA VAL A 132 -12.40 -4.61 2.64
C VAL A 132 -13.32 -5.82 2.81
N ILE A 133 -14.35 -5.72 3.65
CA ILE A 133 -15.32 -6.80 3.88
C ILE A 133 -15.99 -7.20 2.56
N LEU A 134 -16.38 -6.21 1.74
CA LEU A 134 -16.99 -6.45 0.43
C LEU A 134 -16.06 -7.27 -0.49
N ASN A 135 -14.77 -6.96 -0.53
CA ASN A 135 -13.79 -7.70 -1.33
C ASN A 135 -13.56 -9.13 -0.82
N PHE A 136 -13.61 -9.36 0.50
CA PHE A 136 -13.55 -10.72 1.06
C PHE A 136 -14.74 -11.59 0.68
N VAL A 137 -15.95 -11.00 0.63
CA VAL A 137 -17.19 -11.69 0.25
C VAL A 137 -17.23 -11.99 -1.24
N PHE A 138 -16.76 -11.05 -2.07
CA PHE A 138 -16.81 -11.16 -3.53
C PHE A 138 -15.50 -11.63 -4.16
N ARG A 139 -14.65 -12.33 -3.40
CA ARG A 139 -13.45 -12.99 -3.93
C ARG A 139 -13.79 -14.20 -4.80
N ILE A 140 -12.89 -14.55 -5.71
CA ILE A 140 -13.00 -15.73 -6.57
C ILE A 140 -11.66 -16.46 -6.51
N ALA A 141 -11.70 -17.77 -6.24
CA ALA A 141 -10.56 -18.67 -6.36
C ALA A 141 -11.05 -20.06 -6.82
N TYR A 142 -10.55 -20.53 -7.95
CA TYR A 142 -10.84 -21.87 -8.46
C TYR A 142 -9.69 -22.37 -9.34
N ILE A 143 -9.62 -23.68 -9.54
CA ILE A 143 -8.67 -24.31 -10.47
C ILE A 143 -9.41 -24.56 -11.78
N ASN A 144 -8.89 -24.02 -12.87
CA ASN A 144 -9.46 -24.21 -14.22
C ASN A 144 -9.16 -25.63 -14.74
N GLU A 145 -9.86 -26.08 -15.78
CA GLU A 145 -9.69 -27.40 -16.43
C GLU A 145 -8.25 -27.68 -16.88
N LYS A 146 -7.49 -26.61 -17.15
CA LYS A 146 -6.05 -26.66 -17.49
C LYS A 146 -5.14 -26.87 -16.27
N GLY A 147 -5.69 -27.11 -15.09
CA GLY A 147 -4.97 -27.26 -13.83
C GLY A 147 -4.31 -25.97 -13.33
N VAL A 148 -4.83 -24.80 -13.71
CA VAL A 148 -4.25 -23.49 -13.31
C VAL A 148 -5.16 -22.83 -12.27
N CYS A 149 -4.58 -22.41 -11.15
CA CYS A 149 -5.25 -21.61 -10.13
C CYS A 149 -5.54 -20.21 -10.68
N VAL A 150 -6.83 -19.87 -10.75
CA VAL A 150 -7.35 -18.57 -11.15
C VAL A 150 -7.84 -17.88 -9.88
N ILE A 151 -7.31 -16.68 -9.62
CA ILE A 151 -7.71 -15.87 -8.47
C ILE A 151 -8.10 -14.46 -8.92
N GLY A 152 -9.03 -13.85 -8.20
CA GLY A 152 -9.43 -12.48 -8.48
C GLY A 152 -10.56 -11.98 -7.59
N MET A 153 -11.07 -10.81 -7.95
CA MET A 153 -12.18 -10.15 -7.28
C MET A 153 -13.26 -9.82 -8.32
N LYS A 154 -14.54 -9.96 -7.96
CA LYS A 154 -15.62 -9.54 -8.86
C LYS A 154 -15.56 -8.02 -9.06
N ARG A 155 -15.82 -7.57 -10.29
CA ARG A 155 -15.93 -6.14 -10.65
C ARG A 155 -16.84 -5.34 -9.70
N ARG A 156 -17.89 -5.98 -9.17
CA ARG A 156 -18.82 -5.37 -8.19
C ARG A 156 -18.15 -4.88 -6.90
N ALA A 157 -17.06 -5.52 -6.46
CA ALA A 157 -16.30 -5.08 -5.28
C ALA A 157 -15.03 -4.29 -5.65
N LEU A 158 -14.43 -4.61 -6.80
CA LEU A 158 -13.21 -3.98 -7.28
C LEU A 158 -13.44 -2.51 -7.73
N VAL A 159 -14.52 -2.22 -8.46
CA VAL A 159 -14.80 -0.86 -8.95
C VAL A 159 -15.05 0.14 -7.81
N PRO A 160 -15.87 -0.18 -6.78
CA PRO A 160 -16.01 0.69 -5.62
C PRO A 160 -14.70 0.93 -4.87
N LEU A 161 -13.83 -0.09 -4.77
CA LEU A 161 -12.52 0.04 -4.15
C LEU A 161 -11.63 1.03 -4.91
N ILE A 162 -11.49 0.89 -6.23
CA ILE A 162 -10.70 1.81 -7.07
C ILE A 162 -11.27 3.23 -6.98
N THR A 163 -12.59 3.38 -7.05
CA THR A 163 -13.24 4.68 -7.01
C THR A 163 -12.99 5.37 -5.68
N PHE A 164 -13.11 4.64 -4.57
CA PHE A 164 -12.82 5.18 -3.24
C PHE A 164 -11.34 5.55 -3.08
N ASP A 165 -10.42 4.71 -3.57
CA ASP A 165 -8.98 5.00 -3.55
C ASP A 165 -8.68 6.33 -4.27
N ILE A 166 -9.28 6.56 -5.45
CA ILE A 166 -9.12 7.82 -6.20
C ILE A 166 -9.69 9.01 -5.42
N VAL A 167 -10.95 8.91 -4.96
CA VAL A 167 -11.63 10.00 -4.23
C VAL A 167 -10.87 10.39 -2.97
N LEU A 168 -10.45 9.40 -2.18
CA LEU A 168 -9.70 9.60 -0.95
C LEU A 168 -8.35 10.27 -1.24
N ASN A 169 -7.61 9.80 -2.25
CA ASN A 169 -6.32 10.42 -2.58
C ASN A 169 -6.48 11.84 -3.11
N VAL A 170 -7.51 12.15 -3.91
CA VAL A 170 -7.84 13.53 -4.33
C VAL A 170 -8.15 14.40 -3.10
N TYR A 171 -8.93 13.87 -2.16
CA TYR A 171 -9.26 14.56 -0.91
C TYR A 171 -8.00 14.83 -0.06
N LEU A 172 -7.18 13.81 0.23
CA LEU A 172 -5.93 13.98 0.99
C LEU A 172 -4.93 14.89 0.28
N THR A 173 -4.83 14.79 -1.04
CA THR A 173 -4.06 15.69 -1.91
C THR A 173 -4.46 17.15 -1.69
N SER A 174 -5.76 17.45 -1.69
CA SER A 174 -6.25 18.80 -1.45
C SER A 174 -5.85 19.34 -0.06
N LEU A 175 -5.82 18.46 0.95
CA LEU A 175 -5.39 18.80 2.30
C LEU A 175 -3.90 19.11 2.41
N PHE A 176 -3.05 18.45 1.61
CA PHE A 176 -1.62 18.78 1.52
C PHE A 176 -1.36 20.08 0.74
N LEU A 177 -2.15 20.36 -0.31
CA LEU A 177 -2.00 21.57 -1.13
C LEU A 177 -2.47 22.85 -0.40
N HIS A 178 -3.45 22.76 0.49
CA HIS A 178 -3.98 23.90 1.23
C HIS A 178 -2.90 24.68 2.03
N PRO A 179 -2.09 24.06 2.92
CA PRO A 179 -1.03 24.76 3.64
C PRO A 179 0.09 25.27 2.71
N LEU A 180 0.32 24.60 1.58
CA LEU A 180 1.27 25.04 0.54
C LEU A 180 0.83 26.38 -0.10
N ARG A 181 -0.46 26.55 -0.41
CA ARG A 181 -0.99 27.81 -0.95
C ARG A 181 -0.85 28.97 0.04
N GLN A 182 -1.14 28.73 1.32
CA GLN A 182 -0.95 29.75 2.37
C GLN A 182 0.53 30.13 2.56
N CYS A 183 1.47 29.20 2.36
CA CYS A 183 2.90 29.49 2.40
C CYS A 183 3.41 30.20 1.13
N TYR A 184 2.82 29.93 -0.04
CA TYR A 184 3.20 30.61 -1.29
C TYR A 184 2.87 32.11 -1.26
N SER A 185 1.82 32.49 -0.52
CA SER A 185 1.42 33.90 -0.33
C SER A 185 2.28 34.68 0.67
N PHE A 186 3.16 34.04 1.45
CA PHE A 186 3.94 34.70 2.51
C PHE A 186 5.45 34.56 2.23
N LYS A 187 6.03 35.60 1.62
CA LYS A 187 7.49 35.79 1.47
C LYS A 187 8.20 35.61 2.82
N GLN A 188 9.09 34.62 2.96
CA GLN A 188 10.40 34.70 3.68
C GLN A 188 11.01 33.31 4.01
N GLY A 189 12.14 33.02 3.37
CA GLY A 189 13.43 32.63 3.98
C GLY A 189 13.61 31.36 4.84
N LYS A 190 12.61 30.90 5.61
CA LYS A 190 12.80 29.84 6.64
C LYS A 190 11.95 28.57 6.43
N LYS A 191 11.21 28.49 5.32
CA LYS A 191 10.16 27.46 5.05
C LYS A 191 10.51 26.43 3.95
N SER A 192 11.75 26.34 3.46
CA SER A 192 12.10 25.43 2.34
C SER A 192 12.00 23.95 2.71
N ALA A 193 12.53 23.53 3.86
CA ALA A 193 12.54 22.12 4.27
C ALA A 193 11.14 21.54 4.50
N MET A 194 10.26 22.27 5.20
CA MET A 194 8.86 21.87 5.39
C MET A 194 8.12 21.82 4.05
N ARG A 195 8.37 22.79 3.15
CA ARG A 195 7.78 22.78 1.80
C ARG A 195 8.22 21.58 0.98
N THR A 196 9.51 21.22 1.03
CA THR A 196 10.06 20.04 0.38
C THR A 196 9.47 18.76 0.94
N LEU A 197 9.31 18.65 2.27
CA LEU A 197 8.65 17.53 2.94
C LEU A 197 7.19 17.35 2.46
N VAL A 198 6.40 18.43 2.44
CA VAL A 198 5.01 18.36 1.98
C VAL A 198 4.94 17.99 0.49
N LEU A 199 5.79 18.60 -0.35
CA LEU A 199 5.80 18.32 -1.79
C LEU A 199 6.23 16.87 -2.08
N ARG A 200 7.25 16.35 -1.41
CA ARG A 200 7.70 14.96 -1.57
C ARG A 200 6.64 13.97 -1.10
N THR A 201 5.97 14.25 0.02
CA THR A 201 4.86 13.42 0.51
C THR A 201 3.68 13.45 -0.46
N PHE A 202 3.38 14.61 -1.03
CA PHE A 202 2.33 14.78 -2.03
C PHE A 202 2.65 13.99 -3.32
N VAL A 203 3.83 14.21 -3.91
CA VAL A 203 4.27 13.50 -5.11
C VAL A 203 4.32 11.99 -4.85
N GLY A 204 4.78 11.58 -3.68
CA GLY A 204 4.80 10.18 -3.29
C GLY A 204 3.40 9.56 -3.24
N SER A 205 2.43 10.23 -2.60
CA SER A 205 1.04 9.76 -2.54
C SER A 205 0.39 9.64 -3.92
N CYS A 206 0.62 10.61 -4.80
CA CYS A 206 0.12 10.56 -6.17
C CYS A 206 0.75 9.41 -6.97
N ALA A 207 2.06 9.21 -6.82
CA ALA A 207 2.76 8.14 -7.50
C ALA A 207 2.25 6.76 -7.05
N THR A 208 2.12 6.51 -5.75
CA THR A 208 1.62 5.22 -5.24
C THR A 208 0.17 4.97 -5.61
N LEU A 209 -0.68 6.00 -5.62
CA LEU A 209 -2.05 5.88 -6.13
C LEU A 209 -2.04 5.46 -7.59
N LEU A 210 -1.29 6.16 -8.45
CA LEU A 210 -1.25 5.86 -9.89
C LEU A 210 -0.84 4.42 -10.14
N MET A 211 0.18 3.94 -9.44
CA MET A 211 0.61 2.54 -9.53
C MET A 211 -0.50 1.57 -9.12
N SER A 212 -1.16 1.80 -7.99
CA SER A 212 -2.26 0.94 -7.54
C SER A 212 -3.46 0.97 -8.49
N VAL A 213 -3.83 2.13 -9.04
CA VAL A 213 -4.93 2.25 -10.00
C VAL A 213 -4.60 1.47 -11.27
N VAL A 214 -3.37 1.58 -11.79
CA VAL A 214 -2.93 0.80 -12.96
C VAL A 214 -3.02 -0.69 -12.66
N ASN A 215 -2.48 -1.14 -11.52
CA ASN A 215 -2.51 -2.55 -11.13
C ASN A 215 -3.93 -3.10 -10.99
N LEU A 216 -4.82 -2.39 -10.29
CA LEU A 216 -6.20 -2.82 -10.11
C LEU A 216 -7.01 -2.72 -11.41
N SER A 217 -6.69 -1.77 -12.30
CA SER A 217 -7.33 -1.65 -13.61
C SER A 217 -6.96 -2.82 -14.51
N VAL A 218 -5.68 -3.24 -14.53
CA VAL A 218 -5.24 -4.45 -15.24
C VAL A 218 -6.05 -5.66 -14.75
N LEU A 219 -6.16 -5.83 -13.43
CA LEU A 219 -6.97 -6.91 -12.83
C LEU A 219 -8.48 -6.81 -13.15
N THR A 220 -9.00 -5.63 -13.46
CA THR A 220 -10.41 -5.44 -13.84
C THR A 220 -10.67 -5.82 -15.29
N ILE A 221 -9.68 -5.57 -16.16
CA ILE A 221 -9.76 -5.82 -17.60
C ILE A 221 -9.63 -7.32 -17.89
N LEU A 222 -8.72 -8.00 -17.21
CA LEU A 222 -8.56 -9.44 -17.35
C LEU A 222 -9.56 -10.17 -16.44
N ASP A 223 -10.72 -10.54 -17.00
CA ASP A 223 -11.78 -11.29 -16.32
C ASP A 223 -11.30 -12.69 -15.87
N GLY A 224 -10.67 -12.77 -14.70
CA GLY A 224 -10.16 -14.02 -14.12
C GLY A 224 -8.75 -14.33 -14.64
N GLU A 225 -7.74 -13.99 -13.82
CA GLU A 225 -6.34 -14.19 -14.17
C GLU A 225 -5.69 -15.38 -13.48
N PRO A 226 -4.68 -16.00 -14.10
CA PRO A 226 -3.78 -16.90 -13.39
C PRO A 226 -3.22 -16.24 -12.14
N GLY A 227 -3.24 -16.94 -11.00
CA GLY A 227 -2.87 -16.34 -9.73
C GLY A 227 -1.43 -15.80 -9.66
N TYR A 228 -0.53 -16.30 -10.50
CA TYR A 228 0.82 -15.76 -10.59
C TYR A 228 0.87 -14.33 -11.15
N ILE A 229 -0.10 -13.89 -11.97
CA ILE A 229 -0.12 -12.51 -12.50
C ILE A 229 -0.57 -11.54 -11.41
N CYS A 230 -1.65 -11.87 -10.69
CA CYS A 230 -2.10 -11.10 -9.53
C CYS A 230 -0.97 -10.93 -8.49
N LEU A 231 -0.28 -12.02 -8.13
CA LEU A 231 0.85 -11.97 -7.21
C LEU A 231 2.04 -11.14 -7.75
N CYS A 232 2.28 -11.19 -9.06
CA CYS A 232 3.30 -10.36 -9.71
C CYS A 232 2.96 -8.87 -9.61
N LEU A 233 1.72 -8.50 -9.95
CA LEU A 233 1.23 -7.12 -9.88
C LEU A 233 1.26 -6.58 -8.44
N CYS A 234 0.83 -7.38 -7.46
CA CYS A 234 0.92 -7.01 -6.05
C CYS A 234 2.37 -6.81 -5.59
N ASN A 235 3.29 -7.66 -6.05
CA ASN A 235 4.71 -7.51 -5.74
C ASN A 235 5.29 -6.22 -6.36
N LEU A 236 4.95 -5.91 -7.61
CA LEU A 236 5.33 -4.64 -8.25
C LEU A 236 4.76 -3.42 -7.50
N ASP A 237 3.49 -3.48 -7.08
CA ASP A 237 2.84 -2.41 -6.31
C ASP A 237 3.58 -2.15 -5.00
N ILE A 238 3.95 -3.22 -4.28
CA ILE A 238 4.67 -3.14 -3.01
C ILE A 238 6.08 -2.59 -3.21
N LEU A 239 6.82 -3.12 -4.19
CA LEU A 239 8.16 -2.66 -4.49
C LEU A 239 8.16 -1.15 -4.79
N PHE A 240 7.25 -0.72 -5.66
CA PHE A 240 7.11 0.68 -6.02
C PHE A 240 6.71 1.53 -4.81
N THR A 241 5.72 1.09 -4.04
CA THR A 241 5.22 1.79 -2.84
C THR A 241 6.30 1.94 -1.78
N VAL A 242 7.12 0.91 -1.55
CA VAL A 242 8.23 0.95 -0.58
C VAL A 242 9.31 1.92 -1.04
N CYS A 243 9.70 1.87 -2.32
CA CYS A 243 10.67 2.80 -2.89
C CYS A 243 10.19 4.26 -2.77
N VAL A 244 8.94 4.51 -3.14
CA VAL A 244 8.34 5.85 -3.07
C VAL A 244 8.16 6.30 -1.63
N LEU A 245 7.71 5.44 -0.72
CA LEU A 245 7.55 5.76 0.69
C LEU A 245 8.92 6.04 1.32
N HIS A 246 9.93 5.20 1.04
CA HIS A 246 11.29 5.42 1.49
C HIS A 246 11.82 6.75 0.98
N TRP A 247 11.67 7.06 -0.31
CA TRP A 247 12.05 8.35 -0.87
C TRP A 247 11.27 9.52 -0.28
N ALA A 248 9.94 9.44 -0.16
CA ALA A 248 9.10 10.52 0.36
C ALA A 248 9.39 10.82 1.83
N THR A 249 9.79 9.80 2.59
CA THR A 249 10.13 9.91 4.02
C THR A 249 11.63 10.02 4.26
N ALA A 250 12.47 9.87 3.23
CA ALA A 250 13.92 10.08 3.30
C ALA A 250 14.17 11.59 3.35
N ILE A 251 14.03 12.16 4.53
CA ILE A 251 14.26 13.58 4.74
C ILE A 251 15.33 13.68 5.81
N ASP A 252 16.47 14.19 5.34
CA ASP A 252 17.71 14.58 6.01
C ASP A 252 18.35 13.53 6.93
#